data_AF-A0A183Q811-F1
#
_entry.id   AF-A0A183Q811-F1
#
_cell.length_a   1.000
_cell.length_b   1.000
_cell.length_c   1.000
_cell.angle_alpha   90.00
_cell.angle_beta   90.00
_cell.angle_gamma   90.00
#
_symmetry.space_group_name_H-M   'P 1'
#
loop_
_entity.id
_entity.type
_entity.pdbx_description
1 polymer ?
#
loop_
_entity_poly.entity_id
_entity_poly.type
_entity_poly.pdbx_seq_one_letter_code
_entity_poly.pdbx_strand_id
1 'polypeptide(L)'
;MFIQRSGPSRKGFTSFIENALTKMPEYEVADDLDCYKAVIRLFPTGRMVVKRFLQADFGHFPKQQQVMIDILSQMSRYRELNLFIP
;
A
#
# COMPACT_ATOMS: atom_id res chain seq x y z
N MET A 1 10.06 -9.56 13.00
CA MET A 1 9.84 -8.14 12.63
C MET A 1 10.70 -7.81 11.41
N PHE A 2 10.14 -7.85 10.20
CA PHE A 2 10.85 -7.63 8.91
C PHE A 2 11.47 -6.23 8.75
N ILE A 3 11.18 -5.32 9.67
CA ILE A 3 11.51 -3.89 9.62
C ILE A 3 13.03 -3.62 9.69
N GLN A 4 13.87 -4.57 10.13
CA GLN A 4 15.32 -4.34 10.26
C GLN A 4 16.20 -4.80 9.08
N ARG A 5 15.70 -5.63 8.14
CA ARG A 5 16.60 -6.29 7.16
C ARG A 5 16.93 -5.49 5.90
N SER A 6 16.15 -4.48 5.52
CA SER A 6 16.50 -3.61 4.40
C SER A 6 17.27 -2.41 4.91
N GLY A 7 18.52 -2.25 4.48
CA GLY A 7 19.44 -1.19 4.94
C GLY A 7 18.93 0.25 4.71
N PRO A 8 19.81 1.27 4.79
CA PRO A 8 19.43 2.69 4.92
C PRO A 8 18.41 3.20 3.90
N SER A 9 18.37 2.57 2.71
CA SER A 9 17.47 2.90 1.61
C SER A 9 16.02 2.38 1.75
N ARG A 10 15.70 1.51 2.72
CA ARG A 10 14.37 0.87 2.86
C ARG A 10 13.81 0.43 1.50
N LYS A 11 14.61 -0.20 0.66
CA LYS A 11 14.16 -0.69 -0.66
C LYS A 11 13.35 -1.97 -0.49
N GLY A 12 12.26 -2.10 -1.25
CA GLY A 12 11.48 -3.35 -1.35
C GLY A 12 10.12 -3.39 -0.63
N PHE A 13 9.73 -2.37 0.14
CA PHE A 13 8.39 -2.35 0.76
C PHE A 13 7.28 -2.30 -0.29
N THR A 14 7.49 -1.60 -1.41
CA THR A 14 6.53 -1.57 -2.53
C THR A 14 6.30 -2.96 -3.10
N SER A 15 7.37 -3.68 -3.43
CA SER A 15 7.26 -5.06 -3.95
C SER A 15 6.72 -6.05 -2.92
N PHE A 16 6.97 -5.82 -1.63
CA PHE A 16 6.32 -6.60 -0.57
C PHE A 16 4.81 -6.35 -0.55
N ILE A 17 4.38 -5.10 -0.63
CA ILE A 17 2.96 -4.71 -0.68
C ILE A 17 2.28 -5.30 -1.93
N GLU A 18 2.89 -5.15 -3.11
CA GLU A 18 2.39 -5.70 -4.39
C GLU A 18 2.17 -7.23 -4.28
N ASN A 19 3.13 -7.95 -3.69
CA ASN A 19 2.99 -9.40 -3.45
C ASN A 19 1.92 -9.72 -2.40
N ALA A 20 1.84 -8.93 -1.32
CA ALA A 20 0.82 -9.12 -0.28
C ALA A 20 -0.59 -8.98 -0.86
N LEU A 21 -0.82 -7.93 -1.66
CA LEU A 21 -2.09 -7.68 -2.35
C LEU A 21 -2.53 -8.86 -3.23
N THR A 22 -1.58 -9.46 -3.97
CA THR A 22 -1.83 -10.65 -4.82
C THR A 22 -2.22 -11.88 -4.00
N LYS A 23 -1.75 -11.98 -2.75
CA LYS A 23 -2.01 -13.11 -1.85
C LYS A 23 -3.25 -12.94 -0.97
N MET A 24 -3.76 -11.73 -0.76
CA MET A 24 -4.95 -11.48 0.06
C MET A 24 -6.19 -12.31 -0.34
N PRO A 25 -6.49 -12.56 -1.64
CA PRO A 25 -7.62 -13.40 -2.02
C PRO A 25 -7.43 -14.88 -1.65
N GLU A 26 -6.21 -15.40 -1.73
CA GLU A 26 -5.88 -16.78 -1.37
C GLU A 26 -6.07 -17.04 0.13
N TYR A 27 -5.88 -16.02 0.95
CA TYR A 27 -6.09 -16.07 2.40
C TYR A 27 -7.49 -15.61 2.84
N GLU A 28 -8.40 -15.33 1.92
CA GLU A 28 -9.77 -14.89 2.22
C GLU A 28 -9.83 -13.60 3.07
N VAL A 29 -8.83 -12.73 2.93
CA VAL A 29 -8.75 -11.43 3.65
C VAL A 29 -8.90 -10.23 2.72
N ALA A 30 -9.35 -10.46 1.49
CA ALA A 30 -9.42 -9.44 0.45
C ALA A 30 -10.48 -8.35 0.71
N ASP A 31 -11.44 -8.60 1.60
CA ASP A 31 -12.45 -7.64 2.06
C ASP A 31 -12.17 -7.11 3.48
N ASP A 32 -11.15 -7.65 4.17
CA ASP A 32 -10.78 -7.25 5.52
C ASP A 32 -10.04 -5.90 5.53
N LEU A 33 -10.72 -4.89 6.06
CA LEU A 33 -10.20 -3.54 6.22
C LEU A 33 -8.94 -3.49 7.12
N ASP A 34 -8.85 -4.32 8.14
CA ASP A 34 -7.71 -4.32 9.06
C ASP A 34 -6.45 -4.90 8.39
N CYS A 35 -6.59 -5.86 7.48
CA CYS A 35 -5.49 -6.30 6.62
C CYS A 35 -4.97 -5.17 5.72
N TYR A 36 -5.84 -4.39 5.08
CA TYR A 36 -5.40 -3.22 4.29
C TYR A 36 -4.68 -2.17 5.14
N LYS A 37 -5.17 -1.87 6.35
CA LYS A 37 -4.47 -0.97 7.29
C LYS A 37 -3.08 -1.50 7.65
N ALA A 38 -2.94 -2.81 7.86
CA ALA A 38 -1.66 -3.44 8.17
C ALA A 38 -0.66 -3.30 7.01
N VAL A 39 -1.11 -3.51 5.77
CA VAL A 39 -0.29 -3.33 4.55
C VAL A 39 0.13 -1.86 4.39
N ILE A 40 -0.78 -0.90 4.59
CA ILE A 40 -0.48 0.54 4.51
C ILE A 40 0.57 0.97 5.55
N ARG A 41 0.57 0.38 6.75
CA ARG A 41 1.55 0.69 7.80
C ARG A 41 2.99 0.32 7.44
N LEU A 42 3.21 -0.44 6.36
CA LEU A 42 4.55 -0.76 5.86
C LEU A 42 5.22 0.43 5.17
N PHE A 43 4.44 1.42 4.72
CA PHE A 43 5.00 2.65 4.18
C PHE A 43 5.80 3.42 5.25
N PRO A 44 6.96 4.00 4.89
CA PRO A 44 7.77 4.76 5.83
C PRO A 44 7.07 6.07 6.25
N THR A 45 6.59 6.13 7.49
CA THR A 45 6.00 7.34 8.08
C THR A 45 7.04 8.47 8.22
N GLY A 46 6.61 9.71 8.00
CA GLY A 46 7.44 10.93 8.20
C GLY A 46 8.50 11.23 7.14
N ARG A 47 8.87 10.27 6.27
CA ARG A 47 9.83 10.51 5.15
C ARG A 47 9.17 10.93 3.84
N MET A 48 7.89 10.64 3.68
CA MET A 48 7.12 10.95 2.46
C MET A 48 6.23 12.18 2.67
N VAL A 49 6.78 13.23 3.28
CA VAL A 49 6.09 14.51 3.46
C VAL A 49 6.72 15.51 2.51
N VAL A 50 5.90 16.09 1.64
CA VAL A 50 6.32 17.17 0.75
C VAL A 50 6.65 18.39 1.60
N LYS A 51 7.91 18.84 1.58
CA LYS A 51 8.36 19.97 2.42
C LYS A 51 8.36 21.31 1.69
N ARG A 52 8.21 21.33 0.36
CA ARG A 52 8.28 22.53 -0.48
C ARG A 52 7.34 22.44 -1.68
N PHE A 53 6.85 23.59 -2.16
CA PHE A 53 5.89 23.68 -3.27
C PHE A 53 6.36 22.99 -4.55
N LEU A 54 7.62 23.21 -4.98
CA LEU A 54 8.17 22.51 -6.17
C LEU A 54 8.19 20.98 -6.02
N GLN A 55 8.32 20.46 -4.79
CA GLN A 55 8.28 19.01 -4.56
C GLN A 55 6.85 18.42 -4.69
N ALA A 56 5.82 19.24 -4.59
CA ALA A 56 4.44 18.81 -4.88
C ALA A 56 4.24 18.67 -6.39
N ASP A 57 4.71 19.66 -7.16
CA ASP A 57 4.42 19.79 -8.59
C ASP A 57 5.14 18.75 -9.47
N PHE A 58 6.28 18.20 -9.03
CA PHE A 58 7.04 17.19 -9.80
C PHE A 58 6.64 15.73 -9.53
N GLY A 59 5.55 15.47 -8.79
CA GLY A 59 5.09 14.11 -8.54
C GLY A 59 6.07 13.30 -7.67
N HIS A 60 6.26 13.73 -6.42
CA HIS A 60 7.17 13.07 -5.49
C HIS A 60 6.75 11.63 -5.16
N PHE A 61 7.67 10.68 -5.32
CA PHE A 61 7.48 9.25 -5.04
C PHE A 61 6.42 8.56 -5.93
N PRO A 62 6.54 8.63 -7.28
CA PRO A 62 5.49 8.18 -8.18
C PRO A 62 5.18 6.68 -8.05
N LYS A 63 6.19 5.84 -7.81
CA LYS A 63 5.98 4.41 -7.57
C LYS A 63 5.19 4.15 -6.28
N GLN A 64 5.48 4.89 -5.22
CA GLN A 64 4.79 4.76 -3.94
C GLN A 64 3.34 5.25 -4.04
N GLN A 65 3.10 6.31 -4.80
CA GLN A 65 1.76 6.79 -5.12
C GLN A 65 0.96 5.73 -5.89
N GLN A 66 1.56 5.11 -6.91
CA GLN A 66 0.90 4.04 -7.68
C GLN A 66 0.52 2.86 -6.77
N VAL A 67 1.45 2.38 -5.93
CA VAL A 67 1.14 1.27 -5.00
C VAL A 67 0.01 1.63 -4.03
N MET A 68 -0.09 2.89 -3.58
CA MET A 68 -1.22 3.33 -2.77
C MET A 68 -2.55 3.30 -3.54
N ILE A 69 -2.54 3.72 -4.81
CA ILE A 69 -3.70 3.62 -5.70
C ILE A 69 -4.11 2.15 -5.86
N ASP A 70 -3.16 1.24 -6.06
CA ASP A 70 -3.43 -0.19 -6.23
C ASP A 70 -4.07 -0.80 -4.96
N ILE A 71 -3.59 -0.44 -3.77
CA ILE A 71 -4.20 -0.83 -2.48
C ILE A 71 -5.66 -0.37 -2.42
N LEU A 72 -5.90 0.93 -2.66
CA LEU A 72 -7.24 1.52 -2.54
C LEU A 72 -8.20 0.96 -3.60
N SER A 73 -7.71 0.72 -4.82
CA SER A 73 -8.49 0.14 -5.91
C SER A 73 -8.93 -1.29 -5.57
N GLN A 74 -8.03 -2.11 -5.04
CA GLN A 74 -8.37 -3.47 -4.62
C GLN A 74 -9.39 -3.47 -3.47
N MET A 75 -9.18 -2.62 -2.46
CA MET A 75 -10.11 -2.47 -1.34
C MET A 75 -11.50 -2.08 -1.82
N SER A 76 -11.62 -1.10 -2.72
CA SER A 76 -12.91 -0.70 -3.30
C SER A 76 -13.56 -1.84 -4.07
N ARG A 77 -12.81 -2.56 -4.91
CA ARG A 77 -13.33 -3.67 -5.72
C ARG A 77 -13.93 -4.78 -4.86
N TYR A 78 -13.22 -5.24 -3.82
CA TYR A 78 -13.73 -6.31 -2.94
C TYR A 78 -14.87 -5.83 -2.05
N ARG A 79 -14.85 -4.55 -1.64
CA ARG A 79 -15.98 -3.95 -0.92
C ARG A 79 -17.24 -3.84 -1.79
N GLU A 80 -17.10 -3.50 -3.06
CA GLU A 80 -18.22 -3.48 -4.02
C GLU A 80 -18.74 -4.88 -4.29
N LEU A 81 -17.88 -5.89 -4.45
CA LEU A 81 -18.31 -7.28 -4.62
C LEU A 81 -19.17 -7.79 -3.47
N ASN A 82 -18.84 -7.44 -2.21
CA ASN A 82 -19.67 -7.77 -1.03
C ASN A 82 -21.03 -7.02 -1.00
N LEU A 83 -21.23 -5.98 -1.80
CA LEU A 83 -22.53 -5.32 -1.94
C LEU A 83 -23.42 -6.00 -3.00
N PHE A 84 -22.84 -6.78 -3.92
CA PHE A 84 -23.55 -7.44 -5.02
C PHE A 84 -23.76 -8.94 -4.81
N ILE A 85 -23.09 -9.55 -3.84
CA ILE A 85 -23.27 -10.96 -3.45
C ILE A 85 -23.63 -11.00 -1.96
N PRO A 86 -24.90 -11.26 -1.59
CA PRO A 86 -25.35 -11.33 -0.20
C PRO A 86 -24.88 -12.59 0.54
#